data_AF-A0AA88HNZ3-F1
#
_entry.id   AF-A0AA88HNZ3-F1
#
_cell.length_a   1.000
_cell.length_b   1.000
_cell.length_c   1.000
_cell.angle_alpha   90.00
_cell.angle_beta   90.00
_cell.angle_gamma   90.00
#
_symmetry.space_group_name_H-M   'P 1'
#
loop_
_entity.id
_entity.type
_entity.pdbx_description
1 polymer ?
#
loop_
_entity_poly.entity_id
_entity_poly.type
_entity_poly.pdbx_seq_one_letter_code
_entity_poly.pdbx_strand_id
1 'polypeptide(L)'
;MRTVTIRCIHPEEGLPSNLCPKNPCAPNPCTKNGDTKAVCNVEDRGSYSCQCTKGFFDNGITCIGKEQSPVNIDTSEVVDENIQDLELSNYDSPLRELVVQNTGKTVQATVKTKSGEKITISGAGLSGTYEFEQFHFHWDLDTMEGSEHTIDGVG
;
A
#
# COMPACT_ATOMS: atom_id res chain seq x y z
N MET A 1 -8.31 13.50 -18.07
CA MET A 1 -9.46 13.32 -17.15
C MET A 1 -10.33 12.22 -17.74
N ARG A 2 -10.25 10.99 -17.20
CA ARG A 2 -11.03 9.86 -17.70
C ARG A 2 -12.16 9.61 -16.69
N THR A 3 -13.35 10.09 -17.02
CA THR A 3 -14.57 9.79 -16.28
C THR A 3 -14.88 8.31 -16.45
N VAL A 4 -14.78 7.51 -15.39
CA VAL A 4 -15.33 6.15 -15.39
C VAL A 4 -16.84 6.31 -15.23
N THR A 5 -17.56 6.48 -16.34
CA THR A 5 -19.01 6.44 -16.30
C THR A 5 -19.44 4.99 -16.13
N ILE A 6 -19.74 4.56 -14.90
CA ILE A 6 -20.50 3.33 -14.68
C ILE A 6 -21.93 3.62 -15.12
N ARG A 7 -22.20 3.55 -16.43
CA ARG A 7 -23.57 3.51 -16.92
C ARG A 7 -24.11 2.14 -16.54
N CYS A 8 -25.11 2.10 -15.67
CA CYS A 8 -26.12 1.07 -15.82
C CYS A 8 -26.74 1.28 -17.20
N ILE A 9 -26.22 0.56 -18.19
CA ILE A 9 -26.90 0.40 -19.47
C ILE A 9 -28.21 -0.27 -19.07
N HIS A 10 -29.33 0.45 -19.11
CA HIS A 10 -30.61 -0.20 -19.24
C HIS A 10 -30.49 -1.02 -20.54
N PRO A 11 -30.45 -2.37 -20.51
CA PRO A 11 -30.93 -3.07 -21.67
C PRO A 11 -32.42 -2.73 -21.69
N GLU A 12 -32.91 -2.26 -22.83
CA GLU A 12 -34.31 -2.54 -23.15
C GLU A 12 -34.57 -4.03 -22.81
N GLU A 13 -35.71 -4.28 -22.16
CA GLU A 13 -36.21 -5.61 -21.78
C GLU A 13 -35.55 -6.30 -20.55
N GLY A 14 -36.15 -6.11 -19.36
CA GLY A 14 -36.40 -7.28 -18.48
C GLY A 14 -35.66 -7.45 -17.15
N LEU A 15 -34.81 -6.53 -16.66
CA LEU A 15 -34.22 -6.66 -15.32
C LEU A 15 -35.05 -5.92 -14.23
N PRO A 16 -35.31 -6.55 -13.07
CA PRO A 16 -36.13 -5.95 -12.01
C PRO A 16 -35.45 -4.72 -11.42
N SER A 17 -36.24 -3.66 -11.18
CA SER A 17 -35.85 -2.34 -10.63
C SER A 17 -35.15 -2.38 -9.25
N ASN A 18 -35.03 -3.56 -8.63
CA ASN A 18 -34.47 -3.76 -7.30
C ASN A 18 -32.96 -4.08 -7.29
N LEU A 19 -32.29 -4.06 -8.45
CA LEU A 19 -30.86 -4.40 -8.60
C LEU A 19 -29.90 -3.19 -8.57
N CYS A 20 -30.40 -1.96 -8.51
CA CYS A 20 -29.56 -0.77 -8.30
C CYS A 20 -29.42 -0.47 -6.79
N PRO A 21 -28.21 -0.18 -6.27
CA PRO A 21 -28.05 0.30 -4.90
C PRO A 21 -28.87 1.57 -4.71
N LYS A 22 -29.86 1.53 -3.80
CA LYS A 22 -30.76 2.68 -3.53
C LYS A 22 -30.01 3.92 -3.02
N ASN A 23 -28.80 3.74 -2.53
CA ASN A 23 -27.88 4.81 -2.15
C ASN A 23 -26.45 4.33 -2.42
N PRO A 24 -25.72 4.93 -3.38
CA PRO A 24 -24.35 4.56 -3.67
C PRO A 24 -23.37 4.88 -2.52
N CYS A 25 -23.77 5.74 -1.59
CA CYS A 25 -23.00 6.09 -0.39
C CYS A 25 -23.31 5.22 0.84
N ALA A 26 -24.06 4.12 0.71
CA ALA A 26 -24.42 3.25 1.83
C ALA A 26 -24.05 1.77 1.57
N PRO A 27 -23.01 1.22 2.24
CA PRO A 27 -22.09 1.89 3.15
C PRO A 27 -21.15 2.86 2.42
N ASN A 28 -20.63 3.88 3.11
CA ASN A 28 -19.78 4.92 2.51
C ASN A 28 -18.56 4.28 1.83
N PRO A 29 -18.47 4.30 0.48
CA PRO A 29 -17.37 3.67 -0.25
C PRO A 29 -16.07 4.46 -0.11
N CYS A 30 -16.14 5.76 0.19
CA CYS A 30 -14.99 6.65 0.24
C CYS A 30 -14.04 6.37 1.42
N THR A 31 -14.49 5.63 2.44
CA THR A 31 -13.68 5.35 3.63
C THR A 31 -12.86 4.05 3.55
N LYS A 32 -13.02 3.27 2.48
CA LYS A 32 -12.48 1.90 2.37
C LYS A 32 -10.96 1.83 2.38
N ASN A 33 -10.26 2.85 1.91
CA ASN A 33 -8.79 2.85 1.77
C ASN A 33 -8.11 3.74 2.82
N GLY A 34 -8.62 3.73 4.05
CA GLY A 34 -7.98 4.35 5.22
C GLY A 34 -8.42 5.78 5.51
N ASP A 35 -9.08 6.48 4.57
CA ASP A 35 -9.67 7.80 4.82
C ASP A 35 -10.99 7.68 5.60
N THR A 36 -10.90 7.31 6.88
CA THR A 36 -12.07 7.09 7.76
C THR A 36 -13.00 8.30 7.91
N LYS A 37 -12.54 9.49 7.51
CA LYS A 37 -13.28 10.76 7.57
C LYS A 37 -13.77 11.24 6.20
N ALA A 38 -13.58 10.45 5.14
CA ALA A 38 -14.06 10.79 3.80
C ALA A 38 -15.59 10.91 3.75
N VAL A 39 -16.08 11.92 3.03
CA VAL A 39 -17.51 12.15 2.82
C VAL A 39 -17.89 11.68 1.42
N CYS A 40 -18.90 10.82 1.34
CA CYS A 40 -19.50 10.42 0.07
C CYS A 40 -20.66 11.36 -0.26
N ASN A 41 -20.58 11.99 -1.42
CA ASN A 41 -21.61 12.88 -1.93
C ASN A 41 -22.38 12.13 -3.03
N VAL A 42 -23.67 11.90 -2.80
CA VAL A 42 -24.54 11.31 -3.82
C VAL A 42 -24.71 12.30 -4.95
N GLU A 43 -24.49 11.84 -6.18
CA GLU A 43 -24.72 12.58 -7.41
C GLU A 43 -25.98 12.05 -8.12
N ASP A 44 -26.19 12.43 -9.37
CA ASP A 44 -27.33 11.94 -10.16
C ASP A 44 -27.12 10.51 -10.67
N ARG A 45 -28.24 9.77 -10.84
CA ARG A 45 -28.30 8.44 -11.49
C ARG A 45 -27.42 7.36 -10.84
N GLY A 46 -27.37 7.31 -9.50
CA GLY A 46 -26.63 6.26 -8.78
C GLY A 46 -25.11 6.45 -8.77
N SER A 47 -24.63 7.62 -9.19
CA SER A 47 -23.24 8.05 -9.07
C SER A 47 -22.97 8.67 -7.70
N TYR A 48 -21.71 8.77 -7.34
CA TYR A 48 -21.21 9.47 -6.16
C TYR A 48 -19.80 10.00 -6.43
N SER A 49 -19.40 11.00 -5.65
CA SER A 49 -18.02 11.46 -5.56
C SER A 49 -17.52 11.43 -4.12
N CYS A 50 -16.20 11.39 -3.98
CA CYS A 50 -15.55 11.33 -2.68
C CYS A 50 -14.88 12.66 -2.34
N GLN A 51 -15.32 13.29 -1.25
CA GLN A 51 -14.61 14.39 -0.63
C GLN A 51 -13.60 13.83 0.37
N CYS A 52 -12.34 13.80 -0.04
CA CYS A 52 -11.25 13.20 0.71
C CYS A 52 -10.58 14.17 1.69
N THR A 53 -10.04 13.65 2.77
CA THR A 53 -9.22 14.41 3.71
C THR A 53 -7.82 14.67 3.16
N LYS A 54 -7.08 15.60 3.79
CA LYS A 54 -5.71 15.92 3.40
C LYS A 54 -4.84 14.65 3.47
N GLY A 55 -4.10 14.40 2.39
CA GLY A 55 -3.30 13.17 2.23
C GLY A 55 -3.99 12.12 1.37
N PHE A 56 -5.25 12.33 0.99
CA PHE A 56 -6.01 11.44 0.11
C PHE A 56 -6.51 12.15 -1.14
N PHE A 57 -6.85 11.39 -2.18
CA PHE A 57 -7.53 11.87 -3.38
C PHE A 57 -8.58 10.88 -3.88
N ASP A 58 -9.57 11.42 -4.57
CA ASP A 58 -10.65 10.64 -5.17
C ASP A 58 -10.14 9.96 -6.44
N ASN A 59 -10.16 8.62 -6.48
CA ASN A 59 -9.83 7.85 -7.68
C ASN A 59 -11.08 7.48 -8.52
N GLY A 60 -12.24 8.02 -8.19
CA GLY A 60 -13.55 7.71 -8.79
C GLY A 60 -14.28 6.54 -8.14
N ILE A 61 -13.70 5.92 -7.10
CA ILE A 61 -14.30 4.81 -6.34
C ILE A 61 -14.17 5.06 -4.84
N THR A 62 -13.03 5.56 -4.38
CA THR A 62 -12.76 5.78 -2.96
C THR A 62 -11.67 6.84 -2.77
N CYS A 63 -11.46 7.26 -1.54
CA CYS A 63 -10.32 8.10 -1.19
C CYS A 63 -9.09 7.22 -0.98
N ILE A 64 -8.06 7.43 -1.81
CA ILE A 64 -6.79 6.71 -1.71
C ILE A 64 -5.66 7.62 -1.27
N GLY A 65 -4.73 7.08 -0.49
CA GLY A 65 -3.58 7.83 0.00
C GLY A 65 -2.73 8.37 -1.15
N LYS A 66 -2.15 9.56 -0.97
CA LYS A 66 -1.23 10.17 -1.94
C LYS A 66 0.17 9.58 -1.89
N GLU A 67 0.54 9.01 -0.75
CA GLU A 67 1.87 8.47 -0.47
C GLU A 67 1.70 6.96 -0.26
N GLN A 68 1.57 6.22 -1.36
CA GLN A 68 1.45 4.76 -1.35
C GLN A 68 2.73 4.13 -1.88
N SER A 69 3.03 2.96 -1.34
CA SER A 69 4.06 2.05 -1.85
C SER A 69 3.38 0.79 -2.40
N PRO A 70 4.04 0.05 -3.30
CA PRO A 70 5.35 0.35 -3.88
C PRO A 70 5.33 1.48 -4.93
N VAL A 71 6.51 1.93 -5.33
CA VAL A 71 6.72 2.90 -6.41
C VAL A 71 7.78 2.42 -7.41
N ASN A 72 7.73 2.94 -8.63
CA ASN A 72 8.88 2.90 -9.54
C ASN A 72 9.86 4.01 -9.16
N ILE A 73 11.11 3.63 -8.92
CA ILE A 73 12.20 4.56 -8.69
C ILE A 73 12.78 4.93 -10.05
N ASP A 74 12.50 6.16 -10.50
CA ASP A 74 13.11 6.74 -11.70
C ASP A 74 14.46 7.34 -11.34
N THR A 75 15.55 6.70 -11.77
CA THR A 75 16.91 7.10 -11.45
C THR A 75 17.32 8.44 -12.05
N SER A 76 16.53 8.98 -12.99
CA SER A 76 16.74 10.34 -13.52
C SER A 76 16.13 11.45 -12.65
N GLU A 77 15.19 11.10 -11.78
CA GLU A 77 14.47 12.05 -10.91
C GLU A 77 14.88 11.92 -9.42
N VAL A 78 15.77 10.98 -9.07
CA VAL A 78 16.30 10.87 -7.71
C VAL A 78 17.15 12.09 -7.36
N VAL A 79 17.00 12.56 -6.12
CA VAL A 79 17.81 13.64 -5.56
C VAL A 79 18.83 13.04 -4.62
N ASP A 80 20.12 13.31 -4.89
CA ASP A 80 21.20 12.97 -3.98
C ASP A 80 21.25 14.00 -2.84
N GLU A 81 20.85 13.58 -1.65
CA GLU A 81 20.92 14.39 -0.44
C GLU A 81 22.13 13.97 0.39
N ASN A 82 22.87 14.96 0.90
CA ASN A 82 23.97 14.70 1.84
C ASN A 82 23.41 14.36 3.22
N ILE A 83 23.02 13.11 3.40
CA ILE A 83 22.51 12.53 4.64
C ILE A 83 23.55 11.62 5.30
N GLN A 84 23.36 11.34 6.58
CA GLN A 84 24.20 10.35 7.27
C GLN A 84 24.07 8.98 6.59
N ASP A 85 25.17 8.24 6.51
CA ASP A 85 25.18 6.86 6.04
C ASP A 85 24.21 5.98 6.84
N LEU A 86 23.76 4.89 6.20
CA LEU A 86 22.97 3.86 6.88
C LEU A 86 23.88 3.08 7.83
N GLU A 87 23.55 3.12 9.12
CA GLU A 87 24.25 2.40 10.18
C GLU A 87 23.52 1.10 10.50
N LEU A 88 24.21 -0.03 10.36
CA LEU A 88 23.70 -1.37 10.66
C LEU A 88 24.36 -1.90 11.94
N SER A 89 23.59 -2.10 13.00
CA SER A 89 24.11 -2.64 14.26
C SER A 89 23.68 -4.10 14.47
N ASN A 90 24.65 -4.95 14.83
CA ASN A 90 24.46 -6.36 15.19
C ASN A 90 23.92 -7.29 14.09
N TYR A 91 23.96 -6.86 12.82
CA TYR A 91 23.56 -7.70 11.68
C TYR A 91 24.47 -8.93 11.49
N ASP A 92 25.74 -8.84 11.89
CA ASP A 92 26.70 -9.96 11.86
C ASP A 92 26.71 -10.77 13.16
N SER A 93 25.85 -10.44 14.14
CA SER A 93 25.79 -11.17 15.41
C SER A 93 25.24 -12.58 15.18
N PRO A 94 25.92 -13.64 15.66
CA PRO A 94 25.42 -15.01 15.52
C PRO A 94 24.00 -15.14 16.04
N LEU A 95 23.12 -15.80 15.28
CA LEU A 95 21.76 -16.03 15.70
C LEU A 95 21.69 -17.16 16.72
N ARG A 96 20.87 -16.96 17.77
CA ARG A 96 20.43 -18.02 18.66
C ARG A 96 19.20 -18.73 18.11
N GLU A 97 18.32 -17.97 17.48
CA GLU A 97 17.03 -18.45 16.99
C GLU A 97 16.65 -17.69 15.70
N LEU A 98 16.13 -18.44 14.74
CA LEU A 98 15.49 -17.96 13.51
C LEU A 98 14.16 -18.71 13.41
N VAL A 99 13.04 -18.00 13.50
CA VAL A 99 11.70 -18.58 13.33
C VAL A 99 11.18 -18.17 11.97
N VAL A 100 10.85 -19.15 11.13
CA VAL A 100 10.31 -18.94 9.79
C VAL A 100 8.89 -19.47 9.71
N GLN A 101 7.96 -18.65 9.23
CA GLN A 101 6.54 -18.96 9.15
C GLN A 101 5.97 -18.63 7.77
N ASN A 102 5.17 -19.55 7.22
CA ASN A 102 4.28 -19.24 6.10
C ASN A 102 2.98 -18.64 6.65
N THR A 103 2.68 -17.39 6.30
CA THR A 103 1.49 -16.66 6.78
C THR A 103 0.25 -16.90 5.92
N GLY A 104 0.38 -17.69 4.85
CA GLY A 104 -0.60 -17.81 3.77
C GLY A 104 -0.54 -16.65 2.76
N LYS A 105 0.32 -15.65 3.00
CA LYS A 105 0.57 -14.49 2.11
C LYS A 105 2.03 -14.33 1.75
N THR A 106 2.93 -14.65 2.67
CA THR A 106 4.38 -14.53 2.50
C THR A 106 5.09 -15.55 3.39
N VAL A 107 6.40 -15.67 3.21
CA VAL A 107 7.30 -16.29 4.19
C VAL A 107 7.86 -15.16 5.06
N GLN A 108 7.55 -15.19 6.34
CA GLN A 108 7.99 -14.20 7.33
C GLN A 108 9.00 -14.84 8.29
N ALA A 109 10.03 -14.09 8.65
CA ALA A 109 11.07 -14.52 9.58
C ALA A 109 11.29 -13.53 10.72
N THR A 110 11.47 -14.05 11.93
CA THR A 110 11.91 -13.30 13.12
C THR A 110 13.20 -13.91 13.66
N VAL A 111 14.03 -13.09 14.32
CA VAL A 111 15.36 -13.50 14.77
C VAL A 111 15.64 -13.11 16.21
N LYS A 112 16.49 -13.89 16.88
CA LYS A 112 17.10 -13.51 18.16
C LYS A 112 18.60 -13.75 18.08
N THR A 113 19.38 -12.74 18.44
CA THR A 113 20.84 -12.85 18.50
C THR A 113 21.27 -13.72 19.68
N LYS A 114 22.49 -14.26 19.59
CA LYS A 114 23.11 -15.05 20.65
C LYS A 114 23.61 -14.19 21.80
N SER A 115 24.04 -12.95 21.53
CA SER A 115 24.38 -11.98 22.57
C SER A 115 23.16 -11.45 23.31
N GLY A 116 21.96 -11.54 22.72
CA GLY A 116 20.74 -10.91 23.23
C GLY A 116 20.64 -9.43 22.87
N GLU A 117 21.61 -8.90 22.13
CA GLU A 117 21.58 -7.53 21.61
C GLU A 117 20.56 -7.42 20.47
N LYS A 118 19.96 -6.24 20.38
CA LYS A 118 18.98 -5.91 19.36
C LYS A 118 19.68 -5.63 18.03
N ILE A 119 19.08 -6.09 16.94
CA ILE A 119 19.49 -5.70 15.60
C ILE A 119 18.80 -4.37 15.30
N THR A 120 19.57 -3.36 14.92
CA THR A 120 19.01 -2.01 14.73
C THR A 120 19.59 -1.30 13.51
N ILE A 121 18.82 -0.35 12.98
CA ILE A 121 19.27 0.60 11.95
C ILE A 121 19.15 2.04 12.46
N SER A 122 20.02 2.92 11.96
CA SER A 122 19.97 4.37 12.17
C SER A 122 20.67 5.12 11.02
N GLY A 123 20.64 6.46 11.02
CA GLY A 123 21.16 7.25 9.90
C GLY A 123 20.20 7.26 8.70
N ALA A 124 20.68 7.54 7.50
CA ALA A 124 19.89 7.58 6.26
C ALA A 124 18.57 8.39 6.34
N GLY A 125 18.58 9.52 7.07
CA GLY A 125 17.40 10.37 7.27
C GLY A 125 16.39 9.88 8.30
N LEU A 126 16.66 8.76 8.98
CA LEU A 126 15.82 8.26 10.08
C LEU A 126 15.90 9.17 11.30
N SER A 127 14.77 9.40 11.97
CA SER A 127 14.67 10.29 13.14
C SER A 127 15.23 9.70 14.44
N GLY A 128 15.70 8.45 14.39
CA GLY A 128 16.23 7.73 15.54
C GLY A 128 16.70 6.33 15.16
N THR A 129 16.91 5.51 16.18
CA THR A 129 17.29 4.09 16.02
C THR A 129 16.04 3.22 15.99
N TYR A 130 15.95 2.37 14.97
CA TYR A 130 14.84 1.46 14.75
C TYR A 130 15.31 0.02 14.98
N GLU A 131 14.50 -0.76 15.69
CA GLU A 131 14.76 -2.16 15.99
C GLU A 131 14.17 -3.07 14.92
N PHE A 132 14.92 -4.08 14.51
CA PHE A 132 14.46 -5.13 13.61
C PHE A 132 13.37 -5.97 14.30
N GLU A 133 12.22 -6.08 13.66
CA GLU A 133 11.11 -6.92 14.12
C GLU A 133 11.01 -8.23 13.32
N GLN A 134 10.92 -8.10 11.98
CA GLN A 134 10.78 -9.22 11.05
C GLN A 134 11.23 -8.81 9.64
N PHE A 135 11.53 -9.79 8.79
CA PHE A 135 11.54 -9.62 7.34
C PHE A 135 10.60 -10.63 6.67
N HIS A 136 10.14 -10.31 5.47
CA HIS A 136 9.36 -11.21 4.64
C HIS A 136 9.65 -10.96 3.16
N PHE A 137 9.14 -11.82 2.29
CA PHE A 137 9.43 -11.77 0.86
C PHE A 137 8.19 -11.50 0.03
N HIS A 138 8.41 -10.89 -1.13
CA HIS A 138 7.46 -10.84 -2.23
C HIS A 138 8.11 -11.53 -3.43
N TRP A 139 7.31 -12.31 -4.15
CA TRP A 139 7.74 -13.02 -5.34
C TRP A 139 6.52 -13.35 -6.18
N ASP A 140 6.72 -13.52 -7.48
CA ASP A 140 5.71 -14.04 -8.39
C ASP A 140 5.99 -15.53 -8.69
N LEU A 141 4.97 -16.24 -9.16
CA LEU A 141 5.03 -17.67 -9.44
C LEU A 141 5.66 -17.97 -10.80
N ASP A 142 5.32 -17.17 -11.82
CA ASP A 142 5.51 -17.56 -13.22
C ASP A 142 6.22 -16.50 -14.09
N THR A 143 6.38 -15.28 -13.58
CA THR A 143 7.13 -14.22 -14.25
C THR A 143 8.46 -14.00 -13.54
N MET A 144 9.44 -13.45 -14.26
CA MET A 144 10.66 -12.95 -13.61
C MET A 144 10.43 -11.63 -12.86
N GLU A 145 9.18 -11.19 -12.69
CA GLU A 145 8.76 -9.92 -12.11
C GLU A 145 8.10 -10.18 -10.74
N GLY A 146 8.90 -10.21 -9.68
CA GLY A 146 8.44 -10.57 -8.33
C GLY A 146 8.58 -9.46 -7.29
N SER A 147 9.27 -8.37 -7.64
CA SER A 147 9.48 -7.25 -6.74
C SER A 147 8.22 -6.38 -6.62
N GLU A 148 8.04 -5.76 -5.46
CA GLU A 148 7.02 -4.73 -5.32
C GLU A 148 7.48 -3.39 -5.95
N HIS A 149 8.69 -2.95 -5.61
CA HIS A 149 9.31 -1.73 -6.16
C HIS A 149 10.13 -2.06 -7.40
N THR A 150 10.12 -1.14 -8.37
CA THR A 150 10.90 -1.26 -9.61
C THR A 150 11.91 -0.13 -9.75
N ILE A 151 12.94 -0.34 -10.58
CA ILE A 151 13.95 0.67 -10.93
C ILE A 151 13.88 0.89 -12.43
N ASP A 152 13.60 2.12 -12.86
CA ASP A 152 13.44 2.50 -14.26
C ASP A 152 12.47 1.57 -15.04
N GLY A 153 11.44 1.08 -14.34
CA GLY A 153 10.41 0.18 -14.85
C GLY A 153 10.75 -1.31 -14.80
N VAL A 154 11.91 -1.69 -14.24
CA VAL A 154 12.36 -3.09 -14.15
C VAL A 154 12.18 -3.61 -12.72
N GLY A 155 11.55 -4.79 -12.58
CA GLY A 155 11.22 -5.44 -11.30
C GLY A 155 11.21 -6.95 -11.37
#